data_AF-A0A4S8IKK9-F1
#
_entry.id   AF-A0A4S8IKK9-F1
#
_cell.length_a   1.000
_cell.length_b   1.000
_cell.length_c   1.000
_cell.angle_alpha   90.00
_cell.angle_beta   90.00
_cell.angle_gamma   90.00
#
_symmetry.space_group_name_H-M   'P 1'
#
loop_
_entity.id
_entity.type
_entity.pdbx_description
1 polymer ?
#
loop_
_entity_poly.entity_id
_entity_poly.type
_entity_poly.pdbx_seq_one_letter_code
_entity_poly.pdbx_strand_id
1 'polypeptide(L)'
;MKVFGRNLELDHERAMISWSPFLIALLLLMSIPVVFVLAPRILPPKTMPSIPDLDEVDDLALFRRATLASAGGEGGRGGAGIRRRPASAPKIAFLFLTNSDLVFAPLWERFFHGHERLFNVYVHADPAAELLLPPTPSFRGRFIPAKATQRSSPTLISAARRLLAAALIDDPANAFFALLSQSCVPLHSFRFAYHALLADTGTPSNLPDGRRRRRSYIEISSTDPWMWNRYVARGDSVMLPEVPFERFRAGSQFFVLARRHAVMVVRDRRFWKKFKIPCLKSRVDSCYPEEHYFPTLLDMQDPAGCSRYTLTRVNWTDSVGGHPHMYQPPEISANLIKELRKSNSTYSHLFARKFSAECLDPLLKLADRLASNVPSLGFGFLDEDLVPGLDESNWLKLIHHSLFISEHHQATCFFKAKNKRLSSEIG
;
A
#
# COMPACT_ATOMS: atom_id res chain seq x y z
N MET A 1 -56.14 -87.98 36.65
CA MET A 1 -56.15 -86.58 37.14
C MET A 1 -55.56 -85.70 36.04
N LYS A 2 -56.39 -84.92 35.33
CA LYS A 2 -56.48 -83.44 35.43
C LYS A 2 -55.14 -82.72 35.16
N VAL A 3 -54.83 -82.30 33.92
CA VAL A 3 -55.12 -81.02 33.20
C VAL A 3 -54.07 -79.90 33.43
N PHE A 4 -53.67 -79.25 32.32
CA PHE A 4 -52.98 -77.94 32.11
C PHE A 4 -51.46 -77.93 32.33
N GLY A 5 -50.61 -77.40 31.44
CA GLY A 5 -50.81 -76.66 30.20
C GLY A 5 -49.59 -75.75 29.93
N ARG A 6 -49.27 -75.61 28.63
CA ARG A 6 -48.47 -74.56 27.97
C ARG A 6 -46.94 -74.61 28.01
N ASN A 7 -46.43 -74.85 26.80
CA ASN A 7 -45.14 -74.50 26.23
C ASN A 7 -44.69 -73.07 26.61
N LEU A 8 -43.43 -72.93 27.01
CA LEU A 8 -42.67 -71.69 26.97
C LEU A 8 -41.50 -71.90 26.01
N GLU A 9 -41.78 -71.65 24.74
CA GLU A 9 -40.80 -71.57 23.66
C GLU A 9 -40.28 -70.13 23.65
N LEU A 10 -39.02 -69.96 24.07
CA LEU A 10 -38.32 -68.69 24.14
C LEU A 10 -37.82 -68.31 22.73
N ASP A 11 -38.73 -67.85 21.88
CA ASP A 11 -38.38 -67.12 20.66
C ASP A 11 -38.07 -65.66 21.01
N HIS A 12 -36.78 -65.37 21.24
CA HIS A 12 -36.29 -64.01 21.27
C HIS A 12 -35.98 -63.57 19.84
N GLU A 13 -37.03 -63.19 19.10
CA GLU A 13 -36.90 -62.53 17.80
C GLU A 13 -35.99 -61.30 17.93
N ARG A 14 -34.88 -61.30 17.19
CA ARG A 14 -34.19 -60.07 16.82
C ARG A 14 -35.16 -59.25 15.97
N ALA A 15 -35.84 -58.28 16.59
CA ALA A 15 -36.56 -57.25 15.87
C ALA A 15 -35.55 -56.44 15.02
N MET A 16 -35.32 -56.87 13.79
CA MET A 16 -34.72 -56.02 12.77
C MET A 16 -35.73 -54.93 12.46
N ILE A 17 -35.51 -53.74 13.02
CA ILE A 17 -36.29 -52.54 12.71
C ILE A 17 -36.09 -52.26 11.21
N SER A 18 -37.04 -52.74 10.39
CA SER A 18 -37.09 -52.45 8.96
C SER A 18 -37.61 -51.03 8.78
N TRP A 19 -36.68 -50.08 8.72
CA TRP A 19 -37.00 -48.70 8.42
C TRP A 19 -37.52 -48.62 6.98
N SER A 20 -38.78 -48.21 6.80
CA SER A 20 -39.33 -47.96 5.48
C SER A 20 -38.43 -46.96 4.72
N PRO A 21 -38.06 -47.21 3.46
CA PRO A 21 -37.22 -46.29 2.68
C PRO A 21 -37.82 -44.87 2.61
N PHE A 22 -39.15 -44.75 2.74
CA PHE A 22 -39.84 -43.46 2.82
C PHE A 22 -39.56 -42.70 4.13
N LEU A 23 -39.43 -43.39 5.27
CA LEU A 23 -39.07 -42.77 6.55
C LEU A 23 -37.62 -42.30 6.55
N ILE A 24 -36.71 -43.07 5.96
CA ILE A 24 -35.30 -42.65 5.78
C ILE A 24 -35.22 -41.44 4.85
N ALA A 25 -35.93 -41.46 3.72
CA ALA A 25 -35.98 -40.34 2.78
C ALA A 25 -36.55 -39.08 3.43
N LEU A 26 -37.62 -39.20 4.23
CA LEU A 26 -38.23 -38.09 4.96
C LEU A 26 -37.29 -37.53 6.04
N LEU A 27 -36.60 -38.38 6.80
CA LEU A 27 -35.62 -37.95 7.80
C LEU A 27 -34.41 -37.26 7.16
N LEU A 28 -33.95 -37.73 6.00
CA LEU A 28 -32.89 -37.05 5.23
C LEU A 28 -33.38 -35.70 4.70
N LEU A 29 -34.59 -35.63 4.13
CA LEU A 29 -35.20 -34.38 3.65
C LEU A 29 -35.41 -33.36 4.77
N MET A 30 -35.77 -33.79 5.98
CA MET A 30 -35.97 -32.90 7.13
C MET A 30 -34.65 -32.54 7.84
N SER A 31 -33.64 -33.42 7.81
CA SER A 31 -32.32 -33.13 8.40
C SER A 31 -31.49 -32.17 7.55
N ILE A 32 -31.67 -32.14 6.22
CA ILE A 32 -30.95 -31.21 5.34
C ILE A 32 -31.21 -29.74 5.74
N PRO A 33 -32.46 -29.22 5.79
CA PRO A 33 -32.71 -27.85 6.24
C PRO A 33 -32.20 -27.58 7.65
N VAL A 34 -32.35 -28.54 8.57
CA VAL A 34 -31.86 -28.41 9.95
C VAL A 34 -30.34 -28.26 9.98
N VAL A 35 -29.60 -29.08 9.22
CA VAL A 35 -28.14 -28.99 9.13
C VAL A 35 -27.73 -27.69 8.44
N PHE A 36 -28.37 -27.28 7.34
CA PHE A 36 -27.99 -26.07 6.61
C PHE A 36 -28.42 -24.76 7.29
N VAL A 37 -29.42 -24.77 8.17
CA VAL A 37 -29.92 -23.57 8.89
C VAL A 37 -29.39 -23.49 10.32
N LEU A 38 -29.35 -24.59 11.07
CA LEU A 38 -28.88 -24.59 12.47
C LEU A 38 -27.37 -24.82 12.60
N ALA A 39 -26.74 -25.67 11.77
CA ALA A 39 -25.30 -25.93 11.95
C ALA A 39 -24.41 -24.68 11.78
N PRO A 40 -24.68 -23.75 10.82
CA PRO A 40 -23.93 -22.50 10.73
C PRO A 40 -24.12 -21.55 11.92
N ARG A 41 -25.23 -21.70 12.67
CA ARG A 41 -25.52 -20.90 13.87
C ARG A 41 -24.88 -21.47 15.14
N ILE A 42 -24.61 -22.77 15.16
CA ILE A 42 -24.06 -23.48 16.32
C ILE A 42 -22.53 -23.63 16.23
N LEU A 43 -21.98 -23.78 15.02
CA LEU A 43 -20.53 -23.95 14.83
C LEU A 43 -19.83 -22.58 14.70
N PRO A 44 -18.75 -22.33 15.46
CA PRO A 44 -18.00 -21.10 15.34
C PRO A 44 -17.37 -20.99 13.94
N PRO A 45 -17.37 -19.79 13.31
CA PRO A 45 -16.82 -19.66 11.96
C PRO A 45 -15.32 -19.91 11.98
N LYS A 46 -14.86 -20.74 11.03
CA LYS A 46 -13.45 -21.15 10.89
C LYS A 46 -12.55 -20.04 10.33
N THR A 47 -13.14 -19.05 9.67
CA THR A 47 -12.45 -17.92 9.05
C THR A 47 -12.80 -16.60 9.73
N MET A 48 -11.97 -15.59 9.49
CA MET A 48 -12.33 -14.18 9.68
C MET A 48 -13.52 -13.79 8.79
N PRO A 49 -14.24 -12.70 9.10
CA PRO A 49 -15.31 -12.20 8.25
C PRO A 49 -14.82 -11.89 6.83
N SER A 50 -15.64 -12.17 5.83
CA SER A 50 -15.41 -11.74 4.45
C SER A 50 -15.74 -10.27 4.26
N ILE A 51 -15.16 -9.67 3.23
CA ILE A 51 -15.58 -8.35 2.76
C ILE A 51 -17.07 -8.46 2.33
N PRO A 52 -17.94 -7.52 2.75
CA PRO A 52 -19.33 -7.50 2.28
C PRO A 52 -19.43 -7.45 0.75
N ASP A 53 -20.40 -8.14 0.16
CA ASP A 53 -20.55 -8.20 -1.31
C ASP A 53 -20.82 -6.82 -1.93
N LEU A 54 -21.63 -5.99 -1.26
CA LEU A 54 -21.84 -4.60 -1.66
C LEU A 54 -20.52 -3.83 -1.69
N ASP A 55 -19.64 -4.08 -0.72
CA ASP A 55 -18.36 -3.42 -0.65
C ASP A 55 -17.47 -3.78 -1.84
N GLU A 56 -17.47 -5.05 -2.25
CA GLU A 56 -16.75 -5.56 -3.42
C GLU A 56 -17.28 -4.97 -4.73
N VAL A 57 -18.60 -4.81 -4.88
CA VAL A 57 -19.22 -4.25 -6.08
C VAL A 57 -18.85 -2.78 -6.27
N ASP A 58 -18.96 -1.99 -5.21
CA ASP A 58 -18.56 -0.58 -5.22
C ASP A 58 -17.07 -0.40 -5.53
N ASP A 59 -16.22 -1.23 -4.92
CA ASP A 59 -14.77 -1.21 -5.14
C ASP A 59 -14.43 -1.58 -6.59
N LEU A 60 -15.12 -2.58 -7.13
CA LEU A 60 -15.00 -2.98 -8.53
C LEU A 60 -15.32 -1.80 -9.46
N ALA A 61 -16.40 -1.06 -9.21
CA ALA A 61 -16.78 0.13 -9.97
C ALA A 61 -15.72 1.25 -9.84
N LEU A 62 -15.29 1.58 -8.61
CA LEU A 62 -14.27 2.59 -8.36
C LEU A 62 -12.95 2.27 -9.09
N PHE A 63 -12.47 1.04 -8.97
CA PHE A 63 -11.21 0.62 -9.57
C PHE A 63 -11.28 0.56 -11.10
N ARG A 64 -12.45 0.25 -11.67
CA ARG A 64 -12.69 0.36 -13.13
C ARG A 64 -12.58 1.82 -13.59
N ARG A 65 -13.21 2.76 -12.87
CA ARG A 65 -13.09 4.19 -13.18
C ARG A 65 -11.64 4.67 -13.11
N ALA A 66 -10.90 4.31 -12.06
CA ALA A 66 -9.48 4.67 -11.91
C ALA A 66 -8.60 4.10 -13.04
N THR A 67 -8.88 2.87 -13.48
CA THR A 67 -8.19 2.24 -14.60
C THR A 67 -8.45 3.00 -15.91
N LEU A 68 -9.71 3.35 -16.19
CA LEU A 68 -10.10 4.10 -17.40
C LEU A 68 -9.52 5.53 -17.40
N ALA A 69 -9.60 6.23 -16.28
CA ALA A 69 -9.01 7.57 -16.12
C ALA A 69 -7.49 7.56 -16.38
N SER A 70 -6.82 6.49 -15.97
CA SER A 70 -5.37 6.33 -16.20
C SER A 70 -5.04 5.95 -17.65
N ALA A 71 -5.91 5.22 -18.35
CA ALA A 71 -5.73 4.90 -19.77
C ALA A 71 -5.94 6.11 -20.68
N GLY A 72 -6.91 6.98 -20.37
CA GLY A 72 -7.18 8.21 -21.12
C GLY A 72 -6.03 9.23 -21.09
N GLY A 73 -5.19 9.20 -20.05
CA GLY A 73 -4.00 10.06 -19.95
C GLY A 73 -2.81 9.62 -20.81
N GLU A 74 -2.73 8.34 -21.19
CA GLU A 74 -1.66 7.80 -22.04
C GLU A 74 -2.07 7.66 -23.52
N GLY A 75 -3.37 7.55 -23.82
CA GLY A 75 -3.90 7.26 -25.16
C GLY A 75 -4.34 8.46 -26.02
N GLY A 76 -4.31 9.70 -25.52
CA GLY A 76 -4.76 10.90 -26.24
C GLY A 76 -3.78 11.44 -27.30
N ARG A 77 -3.11 10.58 -28.08
CA ARG A 77 -2.17 10.99 -29.14
C ARG A 77 -2.73 10.81 -30.57
N GLY A 78 -4.02 10.51 -30.73
CA GLY A 78 -4.63 10.19 -32.03
C GLY A 78 -5.93 10.94 -32.38
N GLY A 79 -6.11 12.18 -31.94
CA GLY A 79 -7.29 12.98 -32.30
C GLY A 79 -6.97 14.48 -32.26
N ALA A 80 -7.24 15.16 -33.37
CA ALA A 80 -6.86 16.53 -33.64
C ALA A 80 -7.36 17.54 -32.58
N GLY A 81 -6.50 18.50 -32.22
CA GLY A 81 -6.91 19.86 -31.84
C GLY A 81 -7.47 20.08 -30.44
N ILE A 82 -6.75 19.72 -29.36
CA ILE A 82 -7.01 20.30 -28.03
C ILE A 82 -5.69 20.75 -27.41
N ARG A 83 -5.63 22.04 -27.02
CA ARG A 83 -4.50 22.73 -26.37
C ARG A 83 -3.73 21.79 -25.44
N ARG A 84 -2.43 21.56 -25.72
CA ARG A 84 -1.49 20.94 -24.77
C ARG A 84 -1.57 21.73 -23.46
N ARG A 85 -2.27 21.20 -22.44
CA ARG A 85 -2.10 21.71 -21.07
C ARG A 85 -0.60 21.61 -20.77
N PRO A 86 0.05 22.69 -20.29
CA PRO A 86 1.43 22.57 -19.84
C PRO A 86 1.47 21.44 -18.81
N ALA A 87 2.44 20.53 -18.96
CA ALA A 87 2.58 19.41 -18.04
C ALA A 87 2.83 20.00 -16.64
N SER A 88 1.87 19.81 -15.73
CA SER A 88 2.05 20.21 -14.34
C SER A 88 3.20 19.43 -13.74
N ALA A 89 3.91 20.04 -12.78
CA ALA A 89 4.96 19.37 -12.05
C ALA A 89 4.42 18.05 -11.45
N PRO A 90 5.21 16.96 -11.47
CA PRO A 90 4.80 15.68 -10.91
C PRO A 90 4.55 15.84 -9.41
N LYS A 91 3.43 15.32 -8.91
CA LYS A 91 3.04 15.41 -7.50
C LYS A 91 3.27 14.12 -6.75
N ILE A 92 3.37 14.23 -5.42
CA ILE A 92 3.28 13.10 -4.49
C ILE A 92 1.88 13.06 -3.87
N ALA A 93 1.16 11.96 -4.03
CA ALA A 93 -0.07 11.68 -3.31
C ALA A 93 0.28 11.03 -1.96
N PHE A 94 -0.05 11.71 -0.85
CA PHE A 94 0.05 11.18 0.51
C PHE A 94 -1.27 10.52 0.88
N LEU A 95 -1.22 9.21 1.12
CA LEU A 95 -2.38 8.35 1.35
C LEU A 95 -2.41 7.94 2.83
N PHE A 96 -3.26 8.59 3.62
CA PHE A 96 -3.39 8.27 5.05
C PHE A 96 -4.48 7.23 5.26
N LEU A 97 -4.09 6.06 5.73
CA LEU A 97 -4.99 5.02 6.21
C LEU A 97 -5.00 5.07 7.75
N THR A 98 -6.11 5.50 8.33
CA THR A 98 -6.22 5.72 9.77
C THR A 98 -7.42 5.02 10.39
N ASN A 99 -7.30 4.68 11.67
CA ASN A 99 -8.40 4.21 12.52
C ASN A 99 -8.52 5.03 13.82
N SER A 100 -7.95 6.24 13.84
CA SER A 100 -8.08 7.23 14.92
C SER A 100 -7.79 8.63 14.38
N ASP A 101 -7.76 9.62 15.27
CA ASP A 101 -7.35 10.98 14.91
C ASP A 101 -5.96 11.04 14.27
N LEU A 102 -5.82 11.96 13.31
CA LEU A 102 -4.54 12.32 12.70
C LEU A 102 -3.78 13.29 13.63
N VAL A 103 -3.39 12.81 14.80
CA VAL A 103 -2.72 13.61 15.85
C VAL A 103 -1.48 14.33 15.35
N PHE A 104 -0.74 13.74 14.41
CA PHE A 104 0.44 14.38 13.79
C PHE A 104 0.11 15.36 12.66
N ALA A 105 -1.16 15.66 12.38
CA ALA A 105 -1.53 16.61 11.32
C ALA A 105 -0.81 17.97 11.45
N PRO A 106 -0.63 18.58 12.63
CA PRO A 106 0.16 19.83 12.75
C PRO A 106 1.62 19.68 12.31
N LEU A 107 2.24 18.52 12.54
CA LEU A 107 3.60 18.22 12.07
C LEU A 107 3.63 18.09 10.53
N TRP A 108 2.61 17.45 9.97
CA TRP A 108 2.45 17.33 8.52
C TRP A 108 2.16 18.68 7.84
N GLU A 109 1.41 19.59 8.48
CA GLU A 109 1.24 20.95 7.97
C GLU A 109 2.58 21.68 7.82
N ARG A 110 3.49 21.55 8.81
CA ARG A 110 4.84 22.12 8.70
C ARG A 110 5.64 21.50 7.57
N PHE A 111 5.53 20.19 7.38
CA PHE A 111 6.17 19.49 6.27
C PHE A 111 5.63 19.97 4.91
N PHE A 112 4.32 20.17 4.78
CA PHE A 112 3.66 20.57 3.53
C PHE A 112 3.77 22.05 3.18
N HIS A 113 3.96 22.91 4.17
CA HIS A 113 3.93 24.37 4.03
C HIS A 113 4.81 24.87 2.86
N GLY A 114 4.22 25.65 1.96
CA GLY A 114 4.90 26.26 0.80
C GLY A 114 5.07 25.34 -0.40
N HIS A 115 4.51 24.11 -0.35
CA HIS A 115 4.66 23.10 -1.40
C HIS A 115 3.32 22.60 -1.96
N GLU A 116 2.23 23.33 -1.78
CA GLU A 116 0.84 22.92 -2.05
C GLU A 116 0.59 22.52 -3.51
N ARG A 117 1.45 22.96 -4.42
CA ARG A 117 1.39 22.61 -5.86
C ARG A 117 2.08 21.28 -6.21
N LEU A 118 2.79 20.67 -5.27
CA LEU A 118 3.66 19.51 -5.49
C LEU A 118 3.15 18.24 -4.77
N PHE A 119 2.03 18.32 -4.06
CA PHE A 119 1.42 17.17 -3.42
C PHE A 119 -0.10 17.22 -3.45
N ASN A 120 -0.71 16.09 -3.12
CA ASN A 120 -2.12 15.96 -2.77
C ASN A 120 -2.23 15.04 -1.54
N VAL A 121 -3.27 15.22 -0.73
CA VAL A 121 -3.55 14.40 0.46
C VAL A 121 -4.87 13.67 0.25
N TYR A 122 -4.93 12.40 0.67
CA TYR A 122 -6.13 11.58 0.66
C TYR A 122 -6.20 10.78 1.97
N VAL A 123 -7.37 10.73 2.59
CA VAL A 123 -7.55 10.09 3.90
C VAL A 123 -8.65 9.04 3.82
N HIS A 124 -8.34 7.82 4.23
CA HIS A 124 -9.32 6.78 4.51
C HIS A 124 -9.33 6.55 6.02
N ALA A 125 -10.36 7.06 6.69
CA ALA A 125 -10.57 6.82 8.11
C ALA A 125 -11.56 5.67 8.28
N ASP A 126 -11.19 4.66 9.07
CA ASP A 126 -12.11 3.58 9.42
C ASP A 126 -13.44 4.17 9.93
N PRO A 127 -14.61 3.73 9.42
CA PRO A 127 -15.91 4.21 9.89
C PRO A 127 -16.16 4.02 11.41
N ALA A 128 -15.47 3.07 12.04
CA ALA A 128 -15.52 2.86 13.48
C ALA A 128 -14.57 3.80 14.26
N ALA A 129 -13.75 4.60 13.57
CA ALA A 129 -12.88 5.57 14.21
C ALA A 129 -13.67 6.80 14.67
N GLU A 130 -13.61 7.08 15.97
CA GLU A 130 -14.11 8.34 16.52
C GLU A 130 -13.05 9.42 16.29
N LEU A 131 -13.26 10.24 15.25
CA LEU A 131 -12.39 11.38 14.95
C LEU A 131 -12.89 12.60 15.72
N LEU A 132 -12.13 13.02 16.73
CA LEU A 132 -12.48 14.15 17.59
C LEU A 132 -11.78 15.44 17.15
N LEU A 133 -10.64 15.32 16.45
CA LEU A 133 -9.87 16.48 16.01
C LEU A 133 -10.37 16.99 14.64
N PRO A 134 -10.57 18.30 14.48
CA PRO A 134 -10.96 18.85 13.19
C PRO A 134 -9.81 18.71 12.17
N PRO A 135 -10.11 18.44 10.88
CA PRO A 135 -9.08 18.42 9.85
C PRO A 135 -8.35 19.77 9.73
N THR A 136 -7.03 19.71 9.76
CA THR A 136 -6.15 20.85 9.47
C THR A 136 -6.23 21.24 7.97
N PRO A 137 -5.72 22.41 7.55
CA PRO A 137 -5.90 22.92 6.20
C PRO A 137 -5.55 21.96 5.06
N SER A 138 -4.43 21.23 5.16
CA SER A 138 -4.01 20.26 4.12
C SER A 138 -4.90 19.01 4.06
N PHE A 139 -5.61 18.70 5.15
CA PHE A 139 -6.47 17.51 5.27
C PHE A 139 -7.95 17.82 5.07
N ARG A 140 -8.35 19.09 5.06
CA ARG A 140 -9.74 19.52 4.89
C ARG A 140 -10.28 19.09 3.52
N GLY A 141 -11.42 18.39 3.53
CA GLY A 141 -12.07 17.90 2.32
C GLY A 141 -11.29 16.78 1.59
N ARG A 142 -10.32 16.14 2.25
CA ARG A 142 -9.47 15.09 1.67
C ARG A 142 -9.87 13.67 2.05
N PHE A 143 -10.92 13.52 2.85
CA PHE A 143 -11.43 12.22 3.26
C PHE A 143 -12.20 11.57 2.10
N ILE A 144 -11.81 10.36 1.74
CA ILE A 144 -12.50 9.54 0.75
C ILE A 144 -13.61 8.72 1.43
N PRO A 145 -14.64 8.26 0.69
CA PRO A 145 -15.58 7.29 1.22
C PRO A 145 -14.85 6.06 1.77
N ALA A 146 -15.07 5.77 3.05
CA ALA A 146 -14.34 4.74 3.78
C ALA A 146 -15.25 3.56 4.15
N LYS A 147 -14.62 2.40 4.36
CA LYS A 147 -15.28 1.16 4.76
C LYS A 147 -14.49 0.51 5.89
N ALA A 148 -15.13 -0.35 6.67
CA ALA A 148 -14.52 -0.99 7.83
C ALA A 148 -13.21 -1.69 7.46
N THR A 149 -12.19 -1.51 8.29
CA THR A 149 -10.89 -2.17 8.18
C THR A 149 -10.63 -3.00 9.41
N GLN A 150 -9.93 -4.13 9.21
CA GLN A 150 -9.61 -5.03 10.31
C GLN A 150 -8.23 -5.62 10.09
N ARG A 151 -7.46 -5.74 11.17
CA ARG A 151 -6.20 -6.49 11.16
C ARG A 151 -6.48 -7.94 10.73
N SER A 152 -5.53 -8.52 10.02
CA SER A 152 -5.66 -9.88 9.50
C SER A 152 -6.89 -10.10 8.61
N SER A 153 -7.32 -9.04 7.92
CA SER A 153 -8.42 -9.07 6.97
C SER A 153 -8.02 -8.41 5.66
N PRO A 154 -8.52 -8.90 4.51
CA PRO A 154 -8.28 -8.26 3.21
C PRO A 154 -8.85 -6.85 3.11
N THR A 155 -9.69 -6.40 4.06
CA THR A 155 -10.24 -5.04 4.09
C THR A 155 -9.15 -3.96 4.13
N LEU A 156 -7.99 -4.21 4.75
CA LEU A 156 -6.85 -3.28 4.71
C LEU A 156 -6.28 -3.12 3.29
N ILE A 157 -6.24 -4.20 2.49
CA ILE A 157 -5.88 -4.11 1.08
C ILE A 157 -6.91 -3.25 0.33
N SER A 158 -8.20 -3.52 0.53
CA SER A 158 -9.27 -2.76 -0.13
C SER A 158 -9.19 -1.26 0.19
N ALA A 159 -8.95 -0.89 1.45
CA ALA A 159 -8.78 0.50 1.86
C ALA A 159 -7.58 1.18 1.16
N ALA A 160 -6.42 0.51 1.13
CA ALA A 160 -5.25 1.02 0.41
C ALA A 160 -5.51 1.13 -1.11
N ARG A 161 -6.24 0.19 -1.71
CA ARG A 161 -6.65 0.26 -3.12
C ARG A 161 -7.64 1.41 -3.40
N ARG A 162 -8.55 1.72 -2.46
CA ARG A 162 -9.47 2.87 -2.56
C ARG A 162 -8.70 4.19 -2.53
N LEU A 163 -7.73 4.33 -1.62
CA LEU A 163 -6.83 5.48 -1.57
C LEU A 163 -6.08 5.66 -2.90
N LEU A 164 -5.49 4.59 -3.43
CA LEU A 164 -4.81 4.63 -4.74
C LEU A 164 -5.77 5.02 -5.86
N ALA A 165 -6.98 4.45 -5.89
CA ALA A 165 -7.96 4.73 -6.93
C ALA A 165 -8.47 6.17 -6.89
N ALA A 166 -8.77 6.70 -5.71
CA ALA A 166 -9.17 8.09 -5.53
C ALA A 166 -8.07 9.04 -6.02
N ALA A 167 -6.83 8.82 -5.59
CA ALA A 167 -5.70 9.63 -6.00
C ALA A 167 -5.37 9.53 -7.51
N LEU A 168 -5.62 8.38 -8.13
CA LEU A 168 -5.44 8.19 -9.57
C LEU A 168 -6.49 8.94 -10.40
N ILE A 169 -7.74 8.98 -9.92
CA ILE A 169 -8.87 9.67 -10.57
C ILE A 169 -8.74 11.19 -10.42
N ASP A 170 -8.39 11.65 -9.22
CA ASP A 170 -8.42 13.06 -8.85
C ASP A 170 -7.37 13.90 -9.60
N ASP A 171 -6.13 13.43 -9.68
CA ASP A 171 -5.05 14.20 -10.30
C ASP A 171 -4.12 13.34 -11.18
N PRO A 172 -4.06 13.58 -12.50
CA PRO A 172 -3.12 12.89 -13.39
C PRO A 172 -1.66 13.26 -13.10
N ALA A 173 -1.39 14.36 -12.39
CA ALA A 173 -0.05 14.78 -11.99
C ALA A 173 0.52 13.93 -10.84
N ASN A 174 -0.33 13.19 -10.10
CA ASN A 174 0.12 12.27 -9.04
C ASN A 174 1.03 11.20 -9.64
N ALA A 175 2.34 11.36 -9.42
CA ALA A 175 3.39 10.51 -9.96
C ALA A 175 3.87 9.47 -8.96
N PHE A 176 3.76 9.77 -7.66
CA PHE A 176 4.08 8.88 -6.54
C PHE A 176 2.93 8.81 -5.53
N PHE A 177 2.81 7.69 -4.84
CA PHE A 177 1.72 7.36 -3.93
C PHE A 177 2.30 6.77 -2.65
N ALA A 178 2.41 7.58 -1.61
CA ALA A 178 2.99 7.22 -0.31
C ALA A 178 1.90 6.79 0.66
N LEU A 179 1.85 5.52 1.05
CA LEU A 179 0.92 5.02 2.06
C LEU A 179 1.49 5.25 3.46
N LEU A 180 0.68 5.87 4.32
CA LEU A 180 1.04 6.28 5.68
C LEU A 180 -0.12 5.96 6.64
N SER A 181 0.19 5.87 7.92
CA SER A 181 -0.81 5.77 8.99
C SER A 181 -0.79 7.04 9.85
N GLN A 182 -1.77 7.19 10.74
CA GLN A 182 -1.83 8.31 11.68
C GLN A 182 -0.66 8.39 12.66
N SER A 183 0.13 7.32 12.77
CA SER A 183 1.27 7.19 13.66
C SER A 183 2.61 7.30 12.92
N CYS A 184 2.57 7.75 11.67
CA CYS A 184 3.75 8.00 10.85
C CYS A 184 4.15 9.47 10.90
N VAL A 185 5.46 9.73 10.87
CA VAL A 185 6.03 11.08 10.86
C VAL A 185 7.06 11.22 9.72
N PRO A 186 7.23 12.42 9.13
CA PRO A 186 8.30 12.68 8.19
C PRO A 186 9.66 12.77 8.92
N LEU A 187 10.71 12.26 8.27
CA LEU A 187 12.09 12.30 8.80
C LEU A 187 12.96 13.39 8.16
N HIS A 188 12.54 13.92 7.02
CA HIS A 188 13.25 14.91 6.21
C HIS A 188 12.32 16.06 5.80
N SER A 189 12.87 17.12 5.20
CA SER A 189 12.09 18.16 4.55
C SER A 189 11.27 17.63 3.38
N PHE A 190 10.17 18.32 3.03
CA PHE A 190 9.40 17.99 1.83
C PHE A 190 10.27 18.07 0.58
N ARG A 191 11.11 19.09 0.48
CA ARG A 191 12.01 19.30 -0.64
C ARG A 191 12.97 18.11 -0.83
N PHE A 192 13.57 17.61 0.26
CA PHE A 192 14.40 16.42 0.21
C PHE A 192 13.60 15.20 -0.27
N ALA A 193 12.45 14.91 0.35
CA ALA A 193 11.61 13.78 -0.03
C ALA A 193 11.17 13.83 -1.50
N TYR A 194 10.78 15.03 -1.97
CA TYR A 194 10.38 15.28 -3.35
C TYR A 194 11.52 15.05 -4.33
N HIS A 195 12.69 15.64 -4.08
CA HIS A 195 13.86 15.43 -4.95
C HIS A 195 14.37 13.99 -4.91
N ALA A 196 14.39 13.33 -3.75
CA ALA A 196 14.80 11.93 -3.63
C ALA A 196 13.95 11.01 -4.52
N LEU A 197 12.63 11.21 -4.54
CA LEU A 197 11.72 10.42 -5.38
C LEU A 197 11.82 10.78 -6.87
N LEU A 198 12.04 12.06 -7.21
CA LEU A 198 12.12 12.51 -8.60
C LEU A 198 13.48 12.22 -9.26
N ALA A 199 14.57 12.30 -8.50
CA ALA A 199 15.93 12.09 -8.99
C ALA A 199 16.19 10.62 -9.32
N ASP A 200 15.48 9.70 -8.66
CA ASP A 200 15.55 8.28 -8.98
C ASP A 200 14.83 7.95 -10.30
N THR A 201 15.58 8.20 -11.37
CA THR A 201 15.28 7.69 -12.69
C THR A 201 15.78 6.25 -12.73
N GLY A 202 14.85 5.29 -12.66
CA GLY A 202 15.15 3.87 -12.51
C GLY A 202 15.94 3.24 -13.66
N THR A 203 15.68 1.96 -13.94
CA THR A 203 16.34 1.28 -15.07
C THR A 203 16.06 2.01 -16.40
N PRO A 204 17.07 2.10 -17.30
CA PRO A 204 16.85 2.53 -18.67
C PRO A 204 15.69 1.73 -19.26
N SER A 205 14.70 2.39 -19.86
CA SER A 205 13.63 1.66 -20.54
C SER A 205 14.10 1.30 -21.95
N ASN A 206 13.94 0.05 -22.34
CA ASN A 206 14.06 -0.38 -23.74
C ASN A 206 12.83 0.05 -24.59
N LEU A 207 12.03 0.99 -24.07
CA LEU A 207 10.87 1.50 -24.79
C LEU A 207 11.33 2.54 -25.83
N PRO A 208 10.64 2.63 -26.99
CA PRO A 208 11.01 3.54 -28.08
C PRO A 208 11.08 5.04 -27.69
N ASP A 209 10.47 5.45 -26.58
CA ASP A 209 10.40 6.84 -26.10
C ASP A 209 11.56 7.21 -25.15
N GLY A 210 12.49 6.30 -24.82
CA GLY A 210 13.69 6.60 -24.02
C GLY A 210 13.44 7.10 -22.58
N ARG A 211 12.19 7.12 -22.11
CA ARG A 211 11.83 7.62 -20.78
C ARG A 211 12.25 6.64 -19.70
N ARG A 212 13.11 7.07 -18.78
CA ARG A 212 13.45 6.28 -17.57
C ARG A 212 12.21 6.09 -16.70
N ARG A 213 11.97 4.84 -16.26
CA ARG A 213 10.82 4.50 -15.42
C ARG A 213 11.14 4.80 -13.95
N ARG A 214 10.30 5.57 -13.27
CA ARG A 214 10.44 5.88 -11.84
C ARG A 214 10.33 4.61 -11.00
N ARG A 215 11.26 4.29 -10.10
CA ARG A 215 11.12 3.08 -9.28
C ARG A 215 9.99 3.20 -8.25
N SER A 216 9.50 2.08 -7.76
CA SER A 216 8.64 2.03 -6.57
C SER A 216 9.40 1.46 -5.39
N TYR A 217 9.06 1.95 -4.21
CA TYR A 217 9.71 1.61 -2.96
C TYR A 217 8.74 0.85 -2.09
N ILE A 218 8.95 -0.45 -2.06
CA ILE A 218 8.18 -1.41 -1.27
C ILE A 218 9.15 -2.52 -0.90
N GLU A 219 9.08 -2.96 0.36
CA GLU A 219 9.84 -4.11 0.80
C GLU A 219 9.28 -5.38 0.14
N ILE A 220 10.16 -6.17 -0.47
CA ILE A 220 9.80 -7.42 -1.11
C ILE A 220 10.79 -8.48 -0.63
N SER A 221 10.34 -9.34 0.27
CA SER A 221 11.12 -10.41 0.87
C SER A 221 10.61 -11.78 0.43
N SER A 222 11.56 -12.70 0.27
CA SER A 222 11.35 -14.13 0.10
C SER A 222 11.97 -14.96 1.24
N THR A 223 12.58 -14.30 2.22
CA THR A 223 13.45 -14.92 3.23
C THR A 223 12.85 -14.93 4.63
N ASP A 224 11.57 -14.57 4.78
CA ASP A 224 10.88 -14.71 6.07
C ASP A 224 10.80 -16.21 6.45
N PRO A 225 11.33 -16.62 7.62
CA PRO A 225 11.22 -18.01 8.08
C PRO A 225 9.78 -18.53 8.17
N TRP A 226 8.81 -17.63 8.36
CA TRP A 226 7.38 -17.94 8.50
C TRP A 226 6.61 -17.83 7.18
N MET A 227 7.30 -17.74 6.04
CA MET A 227 6.68 -17.53 4.73
C MET A 227 5.62 -18.59 4.40
N TRP A 228 5.89 -19.86 4.75
CA TRP A 228 4.93 -20.95 4.51
C TRP A 228 3.64 -20.72 5.30
N ASN A 229 3.72 -20.41 6.60
CA ASN A 229 2.57 -20.11 7.44
C ASN A 229 1.73 -18.96 6.88
N ARG A 230 2.39 -17.90 6.38
CA ARG A 230 1.77 -16.73 5.73
C ARG A 230 1.05 -17.08 4.42
N TYR A 231 1.63 -18.00 3.66
CA TYR A 231 1.09 -18.48 2.38
C TYR A 231 -0.19 -19.29 2.59
N VAL A 232 -0.18 -20.28 3.49
CA VAL A 232 -1.34 -21.14 3.78
C VAL A 232 -2.34 -20.55 4.78
N ALA A 233 -2.12 -19.32 5.25
CA ALA A 233 -2.97 -18.67 6.27
C ALA A 233 -4.45 -18.49 5.86
N ARG A 234 -4.76 -18.60 4.57
CA ARG A 234 -6.12 -18.52 4.00
C ARG A 234 -6.64 -19.88 3.52
N GLY A 235 -5.85 -20.95 3.67
CA GLY A 235 -6.13 -22.30 3.19
C GLY A 235 -4.98 -22.85 2.33
N ASP A 236 -4.73 -24.16 2.43
CA ASP A 236 -3.50 -24.79 1.93
C ASP A 236 -3.31 -24.67 0.40
N SER A 237 -4.39 -24.70 -0.37
CA SER A 237 -4.36 -24.62 -1.84
C SER A 237 -4.92 -23.31 -2.41
N VAL A 238 -5.30 -22.35 -1.55
CA VAL A 238 -6.02 -21.14 -1.99
C VAL A 238 -5.21 -20.33 -2.99
N MET A 239 -3.91 -20.22 -2.78
CA MET A 239 -3.02 -19.39 -3.62
C MET A 239 -2.77 -20.00 -5.01
N LEU A 240 -2.94 -21.31 -5.18
CA LEU A 240 -2.70 -22.01 -6.44
C LEU A 240 -3.88 -21.90 -7.42
N PRO A 241 -3.61 -21.98 -8.74
CA PRO A 241 -2.29 -21.97 -9.39
C PRO A 241 -1.70 -20.55 -9.57
N GLU A 242 -2.45 -19.48 -9.30
CA GLU A 242 -2.10 -18.11 -9.67
C GLU A 242 -0.84 -17.60 -8.98
N VAL A 243 -0.58 -18.03 -7.75
CA VAL A 243 0.59 -17.66 -6.96
C VAL A 243 1.21 -18.94 -6.39
N PRO A 244 2.17 -19.56 -7.10
CA PRO A 244 3.01 -20.62 -6.54
C PRO A 244 3.80 -20.10 -5.33
N PHE A 245 4.14 -20.99 -4.39
CA PHE A 245 4.83 -20.61 -3.16
C PHE A 245 6.16 -19.90 -3.43
N GLU A 246 6.92 -20.33 -4.44
CA GLU A 246 8.22 -19.78 -4.83
C GLU A 246 8.11 -18.34 -5.35
N ARG A 247 6.91 -17.92 -5.72
CA ARG A 247 6.57 -16.58 -6.22
C ARG A 247 5.87 -15.72 -5.18
N PHE A 248 5.47 -16.30 -4.05
CA PHE A 248 4.87 -15.56 -2.95
C PHE A 248 5.93 -14.70 -2.24
N ARG A 249 5.54 -13.46 -1.91
CA ARG A 249 6.40 -12.50 -1.22
C ARG A 249 5.64 -11.87 -0.07
N ALA A 250 6.39 -11.49 0.95
CA ALA A 250 5.90 -10.66 2.05
C ALA A 250 6.79 -9.42 2.20
N GLY A 251 6.31 -8.40 2.90
CA GLY A 251 7.06 -7.20 3.21
C GLY A 251 6.20 -6.17 3.94
N SER A 252 6.72 -4.96 4.12
CA SER A 252 6.00 -3.87 4.76
C SER A 252 4.65 -3.56 4.12
N GLN A 253 3.65 -3.29 4.96
CA GLN A 253 2.39 -2.64 4.58
C GLN A 253 2.64 -1.27 3.91
N PHE A 254 3.69 -0.55 4.31
CA PHE A 254 3.95 0.83 3.89
C PHE A 254 4.84 0.87 2.66
N PHE A 255 4.41 1.64 1.66
CA PHE A 255 5.08 1.77 0.37
C PHE A 255 5.07 3.21 -0.14
N VAL A 256 5.93 3.47 -1.12
CA VAL A 256 5.82 4.59 -2.06
C VAL A 256 5.79 4.05 -3.48
N LEU A 257 4.61 3.99 -4.10
CA LEU A 257 4.46 3.48 -5.46
C LEU A 257 4.57 4.59 -6.49
N ALA A 258 5.25 4.31 -7.60
CA ALA A 258 5.15 5.10 -8.81
C ALA A 258 3.78 4.86 -9.47
N ARG A 259 3.27 5.85 -10.19
CA ARG A 259 1.92 5.82 -10.79
C ARG A 259 1.59 4.53 -11.54
N ARG A 260 2.51 4.00 -12.36
CA ARG A 260 2.26 2.75 -13.10
C ARG A 260 1.93 1.55 -12.20
N HIS A 261 2.55 1.48 -11.02
CA HIS A 261 2.30 0.40 -10.06
C HIS A 261 1.01 0.65 -9.27
N ALA A 262 0.67 1.91 -8.97
CA ALA A 262 -0.66 2.25 -8.46
C ALA A 262 -1.76 1.80 -9.44
N VAL A 263 -1.60 2.07 -10.75
CA VAL A 263 -2.52 1.63 -11.80
C VAL A 263 -2.59 0.10 -11.87
N MET A 264 -1.45 -0.58 -11.82
CA MET A 264 -1.38 -2.05 -11.80
C MET A 264 -2.16 -2.63 -10.62
N VAL A 265 -1.99 -2.07 -9.42
CA VAL A 265 -2.67 -2.49 -8.19
C VAL A 265 -4.19 -2.35 -8.30
N VAL A 266 -4.70 -1.20 -8.77
CA VAL A 266 -6.16 -1.01 -8.87
C VAL A 266 -6.77 -1.87 -9.98
N ARG A 267 -6.01 -2.11 -11.07
CA ARG A 267 -6.45 -2.94 -12.19
C ARG A 267 -6.46 -4.44 -11.87
N ASP A 268 -5.63 -4.91 -10.94
CA ASP A 268 -5.50 -6.33 -10.66
C ASP A 268 -6.83 -6.94 -10.18
N ARG A 269 -7.21 -8.04 -10.83
CA ARG A 269 -8.33 -8.90 -10.45
C ARG A 269 -7.87 -10.33 -10.21
N ARG A 270 -6.72 -10.72 -10.75
CA ARG A 270 -6.29 -12.12 -10.76
C ARG A 270 -5.78 -12.50 -9.38
N PHE A 271 -4.85 -11.73 -8.83
CA PHE A 271 -4.32 -12.01 -7.50
C PHE A 271 -5.32 -11.59 -6.42
N TRP A 272 -6.09 -10.52 -6.65
CA TRP A 272 -7.17 -10.12 -5.74
C TRP A 272 -8.12 -11.26 -5.37
N LYS A 273 -8.52 -12.10 -6.33
CA LYS A 273 -9.39 -13.26 -6.09
C LYS A 273 -8.84 -14.23 -5.04
N LYS A 274 -7.51 -14.27 -4.87
CA LYS A 274 -6.83 -15.11 -3.87
C LYS A 274 -6.65 -14.39 -2.54
N PHE A 275 -6.17 -13.16 -2.59
CA PHE A 275 -5.88 -12.39 -1.39
C PHE A 275 -7.11 -11.84 -0.67
N LYS A 276 -8.28 -11.79 -1.34
CA LYS A 276 -9.55 -11.44 -0.72
C LYS A 276 -10.21 -12.57 0.07
N ILE A 277 -9.70 -13.80 -0.05
CA ILE A 277 -10.19 -14.92 0.74
C ILE A 277 -9.85 -14.67 2.21
N PRO A 278 -10.84 -14.79 3.14
CA PRO A 278 -10.59 -14.50 4.54
C PRO A 278 -9.55 -15.43 5.16
N CYS A 279 -8.80 -14.89 6.12
CA CYS A 279 -7.84 -15.66 6.89
C CYS A 279 -8.53 -16.74 7.74
N LEU A 280 -7.87 -17.88 7.93
CA LEU A 280 -8.29 -18.90 8.89
C LEU A 280 -8.05 -18.38 10.31
N LYS A 281 -9.04 -18.51 11.21
CA LYS A 281 -8.90 -18.05 12.60
C LYS A 281 -7.75 -18.75 13.34
N SER A 282 -7.54 -20.03 13.04
CA SER A 282 -6.43 -20.81 13.60
C SER A 282 -5.04 -20.37 13.12
N ARG A 283 -4.96 -19.49 12.12
CA ARG A 283 -3.70 -18.98 11.55
C ARG A 283 -3.69 -17.44 11.47
N VAL A 284 -4.51 -16.77 12.29
CA VAL A 284 -4.72 -15.32 12.23
C VAL A 284 -3.43 -14.52 12.46
N ASP A 285 -2.55 -15.02 13.34
CA ASP A 285 -1.27 -14.40 13.69
C ASP A 285 -0.20 -14.48 12.58
N SER A 286 -0.45 -15.29 11.56
CA SER A 286 0.39 -15.38 10.34
C SER A 286 -0.29 -14.77 9.12
N CYS A 287 -1.50 -14.22 9.26
CA CYS A 287 -2.26 -13.74 8.12
C CYS A 287 -2.30 -12.20 8.09
N TYR A 288 -1.41 -11.59 7.31
CA TYR A 288 -1.39 -10.14 7.08
C TYR A 288 -1.54 -9.88 5.57
N PRO A 289 -2.77 -9.96 5.02
CA PRO A 289 -2.99 -9.88 3.57
C PRO A 289 -2.33 -8.68 2.90
N GLU A 290 -2.37 -7.52 3.51
CA GLU A 290 -1.75 -6.28 3.05
C GLU A 290 -0.23 -6.34 2.98
N GLU A 291 0.42 -7.10 3.86
CA GLU A 291 1.87 -7.34 3.82
C GLU A 291 2.27 -8.39 2.77
N HIS A 292 1.31 -9.09 2.16
CA HIS A 292 1.58 -10.17 1.21
C HIS A 292 1.14 -9.80 -0.22
N TYR A 293 -0.01 -9.16 -0.38
CA TYR A 293 -0.65 -8.88 -1.67
C TYR A 293 0.19 -7.94 -2.55
N PHE A 294 0.54 -6.76 -2.02
CA PHE A 294 1.30 -5.77 -2.78
C PHE A 294 2.70 -6.25 -3.18
N PRO A 295 3.54 -6.80 -2.28
CA PRO A 295 4.86 -7.30 -2.67
C PRO A 295 4.76 -8.47 -3.65
N THR A 296 3.82 -9.42 -3.46
CA THR A 296 3.63 -10.54 -4.39
C THR A 296 3.21 -10.05 -5.78
N LEU A 297 2.21 -9.16 -5.86
CA LEU A 297 1.74 -8.62 -7.14
C LEU A 297 2.88 -7.92 -7.89
N LEU A 298 3.61 -7.05 -7.21
CA LEU A 298 4.64 -6.22 -7.85
C LEU A 298 5.88 -7.04 -8.24
N ASP A 299 6.34 -7.97 -7.40
CA ASP A 299 7.45 -8.87 -7.74
C ASP A 299 7.11 -9.78 -8.93
N MET A 300 5.84 -10.21 -9.02
CA MET A 300 5.43 -11.08 -10.10
C MET A 300 5.21 -10.36 -11.44
N GLN A 301 4.90 -9.06 -11.42
CA GLN A 301 4.51 -8.29 -12.62
C GLN A 301 5.59 -7.31 -13.12
N ASP A 302 6.33 -6.64 -12.23
CA ASP A 302 7.40 -5.70 -12.60
C ASP A 302 8.55 -5.73 -11.56
N PRO A 303 9.27 -6.86 -11.42
CA PRO A 303 10.32 -7.01 -10.40
C PRO A 303 11.51 -6.06 -10.56
N ALA A 304 11.75 -5.55 -11.77
CA ALA A 304 12.82 -4.57 -12.05
C ALA A 304 12.37 -3.12 -11.81
N GLY A 305 11.05 -2.88 -11.76
CA GLY A 305 10.46 -1.59 -11.46
C GLY A 305 10.41 -1.25 -9.97
N CYS A 306 10.70 -2.20 -9.09
CA CYS A 306 10.66 -2.05 -7.64
C CYS A 306 12.08 -2.10 -7.04
N SER A 307 12.35 -1.25 -6.05
CA SER A 307 13.64 -1.23 -5.32
C SER A 307 13.81 -2.42 -4.36
N ARG A 308 12.72 -3.13 -4.04
CA ARG A 308 12.63 -4.13 -2.95
C ARG A 308 12.91 -3.56 -1.55
N TYR A 309 12.94 -2.23 -1.43
CA TYR A 309 13.21 -1.50 -0.19
C TYR A 309 12.08 -0.51 0.09
N THR A 310 11.64 -0.42 1.35
CA THR A 310 10.63 0.56 1.78
C THR A 310 11.29 1.84 2.33
N LEU A 311 10.71 3.00 2.00
CA LEU A 311 11.17 4.30 2.51
C LEU A 311 10.63 4.64 3.91
N THR A 312 9.87 3.72 4.52
CA THR A 312 9.31 3.90 5.87
C THR A 312 10.07 3.04 6.87
N ARG A 313 10.77 3.68 7.83
CA ARG A 313 11.50 3.01 8.91
C ARG A 313 10.51 2.44 9.92
N VAL A 314 10.72 1.18 10.29
CA VAL A 314 10.00 0.49 11.36
C VAL A 314 11.03 -0.14 12.30
N ASN A 315 10.87 0.05 13.60
CA ASN A 315 11.71 -0.57 14.61
C ASN A 315 11.04 -1.83 15.17
N TRP A 316 11.70 -2.99 15.03
CA TRP A 316 11.17 -4.29 15.45
C TRP A 316 11.86 -4.85 16.71
N THR A 317 12.83 -4.15 17.32
CA THR A 317 13.65 -4.68 18.43
C THR A 317 12.83 -5.17 19.63
N ASP A 318 11.73 -4.50 19.96
CA ASP A 318 10.87 -4.84 21.10
C ASP A 318 9.43 -5.14 20.67
N SER A 319 9.27 -5.86 19.55
CA SER A 319 7.95 -6.11 18.98
C SER A 319 7.09 -7.00 19.87
N VAL A 320 5.82 -6.61 20.07
CA VAL A 320 4.83 -7.37 20.86
C VAL A 320 3.61 -7.66 20.00
N GLY A 321 3.21 -8.93 19.88
CA GLY A 321 2.01 -9.34 19.15
C GLY A 321 1.98 -8.90 17.68
N GLY A 322 3.13 -8.81 17.03
CA GLY A 322 3.29 -8.32 15.65
C GLY A 322 3.14 -6.79 15.50
N HIS A 323 3.20 -6.03 16.59
CA HIS A 323 3.33 -4.59 16.56
C HIS A 323 4.79 -4.17 16.75
N PRO A 324 5.29 -3.19 15.96
CA PRO A 324 6.64 -2.67 16.14
C PRO A 324 6.74 -1.82 17.41
N HIS A 325 7.97 -1.47 17.79
CA HIS A 325 8.26 -0.52 18.87
C HIS A 325 7.46 0.78 18.68
N MET A 326 6.89 1.26 19.79
CA MET A 326 6.16 2.52 19.84
C MET A 326 7.01 3.56 20.56
N TYR A 327 7.58 4.49 19.80
CA TYR A 327 8.34 5.61 20.34
C TYR A 327 7.49 6.45 21.27
N GLN A 328 8.06 6.83 22.40
CA GLN A 328 7.44 7.64 23.44
C GLN A 328 8.10 9.02 23.57
N PRO A 329 7.43 10.02 24.17
CA PRO A 329 7.96 11.39 24.29
C PRO A 329 9.42 11.51 24.79
N PRO A 330 9.88 10.74 25.80
CA PRO A 330 11.25 10.85 26.30
C PRO A 330 12.32 10.40 25.30
N GLU A 331 11.96 9.60 24.30
CA GLU A 331 12.89 9.09 23.29
C GLU A 331 13.14 10.12 22.17
N ILE A 332 12.25 11.11 22.03
CA ILE A 332 12.30 12.08 20.94
C ILE A 332 13.52 13.00 21.09
N SER A 333 14.45 12.88 20.14
CA SER A 333 15.69 13.65 20.09
C SER A 333 16.19 13.82 18.66
N ALA A 334 17.05 14.81 18.41
CA ALA A 334 17.71 14.98 17.12
C ALA A 334 18.49 13.72 16.69
N ASN A 335 19.17 13.09 17.66
CA ASN A 335 19.92 11.84 17.44
C ASN A 335 18.98 10.70 17.02
N LEU A 336 17.83 10.53 17.67
CA LEU A 336 16.85 9.54 17.25
C LEU A 336 16.42 9.76 15.80
N ILE A 337 16.08 11.00 15.41
CA ILE A 337 15.67 11.29 14.03
C ILE A 337 16.81 10.98 13.05
N LYS A 338 18.07 11.33 13.39
CA LYS A 338 19.24 11.01 12.57
C LYS A 338 19.43 9.50 12.41
N GLU A 339 19.27 8.72 13.48
CA GLU A 339 19.34 7.25 13.40
C GLU A 339 18.20 6.66 12.56
N LEU A 340 16.99 7.20 12.67
CA LEU A 340 15.82 6.72 11.91
C LEU A 340 15.95 6.92 10.40
N ARG A 341 16.74 7.89 9.95
CA ARG A 341 17.04 8.14 8.53
C ARG A 341 17.94 7.06 7.94
N LYS A 342 18.87 6.52 8.73
CA LYS A 342 19.88 5.57 8.25
C LYS A 342 19.22 4.31 7.74
N SER A 343 19.76 3.78 6.64
CA SER A 343 19.34 2.50 6.09
C SER A 343 20.52 1.69 5.57
N ASN A 344 20.28 0.41 5.30
CA ASN A 344 21.24 -0.48 4.67
C ASN A 344 21.17 -0.41 3.12
N SER A 345 20.51 0.60 2.58
CA SER A 345 20.33 0.82 1.15
C SER A 345 20.97 2.14 0.73
N THR A 346 21.02 2.42 -0.57
CA THR A 346 21.47 3.72 -1.10
C THR A 346 20.46 4.85 -0.81
N TYR A 347 19.31 4.54 -0.22
CA TYR A 347 18.23 5.50 0.05
C TYR A 347 18.08 5.74 1.54
N SER A 348 17.95 7.00 1.96
CA SER A 348 17.50 7.33 3.31
C SER A 348 16.03 6.96 3.51
N HIS A 349 15.63 6.63 4.73
CA HIS A 349 14.21 6.55 5.07
C HIS A 349 13.60 7.97 5.07
N LEU A 350 12.44 8.11 4.43
CA LEU A 350 11.70 9.38 4.36
C LEU A 350 10.69 9.52 5.50
N PHE A 351 10.20 8.40 6.01
CA PHE A 351 9.16 8.35 7.04
C PHE A 351 9.56 7.35 8.13
N ALA A 352 9.00 7.50 9.32
CA ALA A 352 9.13 6.51 10.39
C ALA A 352 7.81 6.24 11.09
N ARG A 353 7.74 5.06 11.71
CA ARG A 353 6.67 4.63 12.63
C ARG A 353 7.24 3.62 13.64
N LYS A 354 6.63 3.42 14.80
CA LYS A 354 5.35 3.98 15.27
C LYS A 354 5.58 4.97 16.41
N PHE A 355 4.92 6.11 16.37
CA PHE A 355 4.99 7.11 17.45
C PHE A 355 3.66 7.16 18.21
N SER A 356 3.72 7.29 19.53
CA SER A 356 2.55 7.58 20.37
C SER A 356 2.07 9.02 20.14
N ALA A 357 0.78 9.30 20.39
CA ALA A 357 0.20 10.61 20.10
C ALA A 357 0.88 11.74 20.88
N GLU A 358 1.35 11.44 22.08
CA GLU A 358 2.05 12.32 23.00
C GLU A 358 3.41 12.79 22.46
N CYS A 359 3.93 12.14 21.42
CA CYS A 359 5.16 12.56 20.75
C CYS A 359 5.00 13.86 19.95
N LEU A 360 3.77 14.35 19.71
CA LEU A 360 3.52 15.54 18.88
C LEU A 360 4.30 16.77 19.38
N ASP A 361 4.15 17.11 20.66
CA ASP A 361 4.76 18.31 21.22
C ASP A 361 6.31 18.26 21.19
N PRO A 362 6.98 17.17 21.63
CA PRO A 362 8.42 17.02 21.45
C PRO A 362 8.88 17.11 19.99
N LEU A 363 8.14 16.52 19.05
CA LEU A 363 8.48 16.56 17.62
C LEU A 363 8.35 17.97 17.04
N LEU A 364 7.31 18.72 17.41
CA LEU A 364 7.15 20.12 17.01
C LEU A 364 8.26 21.00 17.60
N LYS A 365 8.61 20.83 18.88
CA LYS A 365 9.72 21.56 19.51
C LYS A 365 11.06 21.27 18.81
N LEU A 366 11.31 20.01 18.46
CA LEU A 366 12.52 19.62 17.73
C LEU A 366 12.55 20.27 16.33
N ALA A 367 11.42 20.25 15.63
CA ALA A 367 11.28 20.91 14.34
C ALA A 367 11.54 22.42 14.39
N ASP A 368 11.01 23.12 15.40
CA ASP A 368 11.19 24.57 15.56
C ASP A 368 12.67 24.93 15.81
N ARG A 369 13.34 24.16 16.68
CA ARG A 369 14.77 24.34 16.96
C ARG A 369 15.65 24.19 15.72
N LEU A 370 15.32 23.23 14.87
CA LEU A 370 16.08 22.98 13.65
C LEU A 370 15.80 24.04 12.58
N ALA A 371 14.56 24.55 12.52
CA ALA A 371 14.22 25.65 11.62
C ALA A 371 14.86 26.99 12.04
N SER A 372 15.02 27.27 13.35
CA SER A 372 15.62 28.51 13.85
C SER A 372 17.14 28.61 13.63
N ASN A 373 17.82 27.47 13.44
CA ASN A 373 19.29 27.43 13.30
C ASN A 373 19.80 27.67 11.87
N VAL A 374 18.91 27.88 10.88
CA VAL A 374 19.30 28.14 9.46
C VAL A 374 18.61 29.40 8.94
N PRO A 375 19.19 30.61 9.10
CA PRO A 375 18.51 31.86 8.77
C PRO A 375 18.49 32.24 7.27
N SER A 376 19.24 31.57 6.38
CA SER A 376 19.50 32.09 5.02
C SER A 376 19.06 31.21 3.84
N LEU A 377 18.43 30.06 4.09
CA LEU A 377 17.83 29.21 3.04
C LEU A 377 16.45 28.78 3.54
N GLY A 378 15.39 29.22 2.85
CA GLY A 378 14.00 29.09 3.29
C GLY A 378 13.65 27.76 3.96
N PHE A 379 13.15 27.84 5.19
CA PHE A 379 12.48 26.81 6.00
C PHE A 379 12.85 25.36 5.64
N GLY A 380 14.09 24.96 6.00
CA GLY A 380 14.54 23.57 5.98
C GLY A 380 14.08 22.84 7.23
N PHE A 381 13.06 21.99 7.09
CA PHE A 381 12.67 21.05 8.14
C PHE A 381 13.70 19.92 8.20
N LEU A 382 14.25 19.65 9.40
CA LEU A 382 14.98 18.42 9.72
C LEU A 382 16.32 18.16 8.99
N ASP A 383 16.76 18.91 7.99
CA ASP A 383 18.06 18.65 7.32
C ASP A 383 19.22 19.43 7.98
N GLU A 384 19.90 18.83 8.97
CA GLU A 384 21.21 19.34 9.48
C GLU A 384 22.41 18.88 8.64
N ASP A 385 22.21 18.06 7.60
CA ASP A 385 23.32 17.45 6.83
C ASP A 385 23.60 18.16 5.49
N LEU A 386 23.16 19.40 5.30
CA LEU A 386 23.69 20.27 4.24
C LEU A 386 24.90 21.07 4.77
N VAL A 387 26.04 20.36 4.87
CA VAL A 387 27.46 20.81 4.88
C VAL A 387 28.07 21.16 6.26
N PRO A 388 29.26 20.61 6.66
CA PRO A 388 30.41 20.22 5.82
C PRO A 388 30.94 18.78 5.97
N GLY A 389 31.37 18.20 4.84
CA GLY A 389 32.08 16.92 4.79
C GLY A 389 32.04 16.18 3.44
N LEU A 390 31.23 16.64 2.48
CA LEU A 390 31.23 16.13 1.11
C LEU A 390 31.93 17.13 0.20
N ASP A 391 33.14 16.77 -0.22
CA ASP A 391 33.96 17.46 -1.22
C ASP A 391 33.10 17.95 -2.42
N GLU A 392 33.18 19.25 -2.71
CA GLU A 392 32.50 19.93 -3.82
C GLU A 392 32.73 19.23 -5.17
N SER A 393 33.82 18.46 -5.30
CA SER A 393 34.14 17.71 -6.51
C SER A 393 33.09 16.63 -6.90
N ASN A 394 32.29 16.12 -5.96
CA ASN A 394 31.24 15.14 -6.24
C ASN A 394 29.88 15.79 -6.57
N TRP A 395 29.59 16.97 -6.00
CA TRP A 395 28.40 17.74 -6.33
C TRP A 395 28.45 18.30 -7.75
N LEU A 396 29.63 18.80 -8.17
CA LEU A 396 29.85 19.24 -9.55
C LEU A 396 29.77 18.09 -10.57
N LYS A 397 30.11 16.85 -10.19
CA LYS A 397 29.94 15.69 -11.08
C LYS A 397 28.47 15.32 -11.33
N LEU A 398 27.59 15.44 -10.33
CA LEU A 398 26.14 15.20 -10.47
C LEU A 398 25.43 16.29 -11.28
N ILE A 399 25.88 17.54 -11.14
CA ILE A 399 25.37 18.69 -11.88
C ILE A 399 25.92 18.73 -13.32
N HIS A 400 27.22 18.43 -13.54
CA HIS A 400 27.78 18.34 -14.88
C HIS A 400 27.14 17.21 -15.70
N HIS A 401 26.86 16.04 -15.12
CA HIS A 401 26.28 14.93 -15.90
C HIS A 401 24.81 15.18 -16.32
N SER A 402 24.13 16.14 -15.69
CA SER A 402 22.75 16.54 -16.02
C SER A 402 22.68 17.80 -16.88
N LEU A 403 23.61 18.75 -16.74
CA LEU A 403 23.73 19.92 -17.61
C LEU A 403 24.36 19.58 -18.97
N PHE A 404 25.34 18.66 -19.04
CA PHE A 404 25.96 18.28 -20.31
C PHE A 404 24.98 17.58 -21.27
N ILE A 405 23.95 16.91 -20.74
CA ILE A 405 22.89 16.30 -21.56
C ILE A 405 21.90 17.34 -22.07
N SER A 406 21.62 18.39 -21.28
CA SER A 406 20.73 19.50 -21.69
C SER A 406 21.37 20.39 -22.76
N GLU A 407 22.65 20.73 -22.58
CA GLU A 407 23.38 21.57 -23.55
C GLU A 407 23.74 20.81 -24.83
N HIS A 408 24.08 19.51 -24.77
CA HIS A 408 24.21 18.72 -26.00
C HIS A 408 22.88 18.54 -26.73
N HIS A 409 21.74 18.39 -26.04
CA HIS A 409 20.45 18.27 -26.75
C HIS A 409 20.02 19.58 -27.41
N GLN A 410 20.31 20.73 -26.80
CA GLN A 410 20.08 22.04 -27.43
C GLN A 410 21.06 22.32 -28.58
N ALA A 411 22.35 22.00 -28.43
CA ALA A 411 23.35 22.18 -29.48
C ALA A 411 23.13 21.25 -30.69
N THR A 412 22.73 19.99 -30.46
CA THR A 412 22.47 19.02 -31.53
C THR A 412 21.15 19.33 -32.28
N CYS A 413 20.13 19.87 -31.59
CA CYS A 413 18.91 20.37 -32.24
C CYS A 413 19.17 21.66 -33.05
N PHE A 414 20.02 22.56 -32.56
CA PHE A 414 20.41 23.76 -33.30
C PHE A 414 21.23 23.44 -34.56
N PHE A 415 22.17 22.47 -34.47
CA PHE A 415 22.95 22.01 -35.63
C PHE A 415 22.12 21.26 -36.68
N LYS A 416 21.16 20.42 -36.26
CA LYS A 416 20.22 19.75 -37.20
C LYS A 416 19.26 20.73 -37.88
N ALA A 417 18.84 21.80 -37.20
CA ALA A 417 17.99 22.84 -37.79
C ALA A 417 18.77 23.73 -38.79
N LYS A 418 20.06 23.99 -38.54
CA LYS A 418 20.91 24.80 -39.43
C LYS A 418 21.31 24.03 -40.70
N ASN A 419 21.65 22.74 -40.60
CA ASN A 419 21.97 21.92 -41.78
C ASN A 419 20.76 21.63 -42.67
N LYS A 420 19.54 21.56 -42.11
CA LYS A 420 18.32 21.43 -42.95
C LYS A 420 17.99 22.71 -43.73
N ARG A 421 18.48 23.86 -43.28
CA ARG A 421 18.32 25.16 -43.97
C ARG A 421 19.39 25.40 -45.03
N LEU A 422 20.59 24.84 -44.84
CA LEU A 422 21.68 24.89 -45.82
C LEU A 422 21.51 23.88 -46.99
N SER A 423 20.87 22.72 -46.76
CA SER A 423 20.52 21.79 -47.86
C SER A 423 19.30 22.20 -48.69
N SER A 424 18.56 23.26 -48.30
CA SER A 424 17.47 23.82 -49.12
C SER A 424 17.87 25.04 -49.95
N GLU A 425 19.14 25.46 -49.88
CA GLU A 425 19.69 26.59 -50.67
C GLU A 425 20.79 26.17 -51.66
N ILE A 426 21.07 24.86 -51.81
CA ILE A 426 21.98 24.33 -52.85
C ILE A 426 21.37 23.05 -53.47
N GLY A 427 20.13 23.15 -53.94
CA GLY A 427 19.42 22.10 -54.68
C GLY A 427 18.56 22.69 -55.77
#